data_AF-A0A9W7C6W2-F1
#
_entry.id   AF-A0A9W7C6W2-F1
#
_cell.length_a   1.000
_cell.length_b   1.000
_cell.length_c   1.000
_cell.angle_alpha   90.00
_cell.angle_beta   90.00
_cell.angle_gamma   90.00
#
_symmetry.space_group_name_H-M   'P 1'
#
loop_
_entity.id
_entity.type
_entity.pdbx_description
1 polymer ?
#
loop_
_entity_poly.entity_id
_entity_poly.type
_entity_poly.pdbx_seq_one_letter_code
_entity_poly.pdbx_strand_id
1 'polypeptide(L)'
;MVWYNGLQEQCPPYAPVLGYLGVALCIFLGNMGSAIGTYGSGPSILVCSIRAPRDLFKNLLPVIMSNILGVYSMVVGIIIIGGISSPVIRDGIPYSTYSLYSSLAHFAAGLCCGMTCLVSGNAIGTMGSAFVRCILWHNDEAWGDDYDGERGLQAVDEKSSLIRNDQMEEKNGGQPYTEDPNAPPPPPRPTRGGDKNAAGQVYVAMVISLIFAEAIALYGTITAVVMVQKGDYHCDVP
;
A
#
# COMPACT_ATOMS: atom_id res chain seq x y z
N MET A 1 -1.93 45.95 -24.22
CA MET A 1 -2.80 45.41 -23.15
C MET A 1 -3.33 44.01 -23.43
N VAL A 2 -3.56 43.58 -24.67
CA VAL A 2 -3.99 42.20 -24.99
C VAL A 2 -2.92 41.13 -24.63
N TRP A 3 -1.63 41.46 -24.75
CA TRP A 3 -0.51 40.56 -24.41
C TRP A 3 -0.38 40.21 -22.91
N TYR A 4 -0.86 41.06 -22.00
CA TYR A 4 -0.78 40.78 -20.57
C TYR A 4 -1.78 39.68 -20.13
N ASN A 5 -2.94 39.60 -20.79
CA ASN A 5 -3.96 38.60 -20.43
C ASN A 5 -3.50 37.17 -20.74
N GLY A 6 -2.80 36.96 -21.87
CA GLY A 6 -2.31 35.61 -22.25
C GLY A 6 -1.19 35.06 -21.35
N LEU A 7 -0.30 35.93 -20.85
CA LEU A 7 0.81 35.52 -19.98
C LEU A 7 0.35 35.28 -18.52
N GLN A 8 -0.63 36.05 -18.03
CA GLN A 8 -1.24 35.80 -16.72
C GLN A 8 -2.06 34.50 -16.68
N GLU A 9 -2.67 34.09 -17.81
CA GLU A 9 -3.36 32.80 -17.95
C GLU A 9 -2.40 31.60 -17.82
N GLN A 10 -1.15 31.74 -18.29
CA GLN A 10 -0.18 30.64 -18.35
C GLN A 10 0.60 30.46 -17.03
N CYS A 11 0.77 31.52 -16.25
CA CYS A 11 1.59 31.54 -15.03
C CYS A 11 0.85 32.21 -13.85
N PRO A 12 -0.24 31.59 -13.33
CA PRO A 12 -0.99 32.14 -12.23
C PRO A 12 -0.26 31.98 -10.88
N PRO A 13 -0.50 32.87 -9.89
CA PRO A 13 0.16 32.83 -8.59
C PRO A 13 -0.17 31.58 -7.75
N TYR A 14 -1.25 30.86 -8.08
CA TYR A 14 -1.62 29.60 -7.43
C TYR A 14 -0.93 28.36 -8.03
N ALA A 15 -0.19 28.49 -9.14
CA ALA A 15 0.53 27.37 -9.76
C ALA A 15 1.46 26.59 -8.80
N PRO A 16 2.31 27.22 -7.96
CA PRO A 16 3.18 26.46 -7.05
C PRO A 16 2.42 25.67 -5.98
N VAL A 17 1.26 26.17 -5.52
CA VAL A 17 0.43 25.48 -4.52
C VAL A 17 0.01 24.09 -5.02
N LEU A 18 -0.32 23.99 -6.31
CA LEU A 18 -0.71 22.72 -6.93
C LEU A 18 0.45 21.72 -6.99
N GLY A 19 1.67 22.20 -7.27
CA GLY A 19 2.89 21.37 -7.24
C GLY A 19 3.17 20.80 -5.85
N TYR A 20 3.14 21.64 -4.81
CA TYR A 20 3.33 21.20 -3.43
C TYR A 20 2.23 20.26 -2.94
N LEU A 21 0.99 20.47 -3.40
CA LEU A 21 -0.12 19.57 -3.11
C LEU A 21 0.10 18.18 -3.74
N GLY A 22 0.67 18.12 -4.95
CA GLY A 22 1.15 16.88 -5.58
C GLY A 22 2.16 16.12 -4.73
N VAL A 23 3.17 16.82 -4.20
CA VAL A 23 4.18 16.26 -3.29
C VAL A 23 3.54 15.72 -2.01
N ALA A 24 2.65 16.51 -1.38
CA ALA A 24 1.97 16.13 -0.16
C ALA A 24 1.13 14.86 -0.34
N LEU A 25 0.33 14.80 -1.42
CA LEU A 25 -0.49 13.63 -1.74
C LEU A 25 0.35 12.40 -2.09
N CYS A 26 1.47 12.59 -2.81
CA CYS A 26 2.38 11.49 -3.15
C CYS A 26 2.87 10.78 -1.89
N ILE A 27 3.46 11.53 -0.96
CA ILE A 27 4.03 10.99 0.28
C ILE A 27 2.93 10.43 1.18
N PHE A 28 1.82 11.14 1.34
CA PHE A 28 0.72 10.70 2.20
C PHE A 28 0.13 9.36 1.73
N LEU A 29 -0.21 9.25 0.44
CA LEU A 29 -0.81 8.03 -0.11
C LEU A 29 0.18 6.86 -0.14
N GLY A 30 1.46 7.11 -0.42
CA GLY A 30 2.48 6.06 -0.37
C GLY A 30 2.75 5.54 1.04
N ASN A 31 2.79 6.43 2.04
CA ASN A 31 2.88 6.03 3.45
C ASN A 31 1.63 5.27 3.90
N MET A 32 0.44 5.68 3.45
CA MET A 32 -0.79 4.96 3.72
C MET A 32 -0.78 3.55 3.10
N GLY A 33 -0.23 3.39 1.89
CA GLY A 33 -0.01 2.09 1.25
C GLY A 33 0.90 1.17 2.07
N SER A 34 2.04 1.69 2.53
CA SER A 34 2.98 0.95 3.40
C SER A 34 2.34 0.54 4.74
N ALA A 35 1.53 1.43 5.33
CA ALA A 35 0.83 1.15 6.58
C ALA A 35 -0.24 0.04 6.41
N ILE A 36 -1.04 0.08 5.35
CA ILE A 36 -2.08 -0.92 5.08
C ILE A 36 -1.45 -2.30 4.81
N GLY A 37 -0.37 -2.39 4.05
CA GLY A 37 0.30 -3.66 3.79
C GLY A 37 0.93 -4.28 5.05
N THR A 38 1.48 -3.43 5.93
CA THR A 38 2.02 -3.86 7.23
C THR A 38 0.90 -4.32 8.17
N TYR A 39 -0.20 -3.58 8.26
CA TYR A 39 -1.35 -3.94 9.09
C TYR A 39 -2.02 -5.25 8.60
N GLY A 40 -2.10 -5.47 7.29
CA GLY A 40 -2.70 -6.70 6.73
C GLY A 40 -1.88 -7.95 7.04
N SER A 41 -0.54 -7.88 6.92
CA SER A 41 0.35 -9.03 7.10
C SER A 41 0.83 -9.23 8.54
N GLY A 42 0.98 -8.16 9.33
CA GLY A 42 1.56 -8.17 10.68
C GLY A 42 0.92 -9.17 11.65
N PRO A 43 -0.41 -9.18 11.87
CA PRO A 43 -1.06 -10.09 12.81
C PRO A 43 -0.82 -11.57 12.47
N SER A 44 -0.82 -11.91 11.18
CA SER A 44 -0.57 -13.30 10.74
C SER A 44 0.86 -13.75 11.03
N ILE A 45 1.84 -12.85 10.89
CA ILE A 45 3.24 -13.13 11.19
C ILE A 45 3.41 -13.37 12.70
N LEU A 46 2.84 -12.53 13.56
CA LEU A 46 2.93 -12.69 15.03
C LEU A 46 2.43 -14.06 15.50
N VAL A 47 1.30 -14.52 14.95
CA VAL A 47 0.75 -15.84 15.24
C VAL A 47 1.71 -16.96 14.79
N CYS A 48 2.35 -16.78 13.63
CA CYS A 48 3.39 -17.69 13.15
C CYS A 48 4.65 -17.66 14.01
N SER A 49 5.07 -16.49 14.50
CA SER A 49 6.28 -16.31 15.31
C SER A 49 6.22 -17.07 16.63
N ILE A 50 5.04 -17.16 17.23
CA ILE A 50 4.84 -17.88 18.50
C ILE A 50 4.90 -19.39 18.28
N ARG A 51 4.30 -19.88 17.18
CA ARG A 51 4.26 -21.32 16.86
C ARG A 51 5.58 -21.84 16.28
N ALA A 52 6.19 -21.09 15.36
CA ALA A 52 7.37 -21.50 14.61
C ALA A 52 8.39 -20.35 14.46
N PRO A 53 9.14 -20.02 15.53
CA PRO A 53 10.07 -18.88 15.53
C PRO A 53 11.26 -19.07 14.55
N ARG A 54 11.58 -20.32 14.18
CA ARG A 54 12.66 -20.62 13.23
C ARG A 54 12.36 -20.16 11.80
N ASP A 55 11.09 -20.02 11.43
CA ASP A 55 10.68 -19.59 10.07
C ASP A 55 10.29 -18.10 10.00
N LEU A 56 10.42 -17.36 11.11
CA LEU A 56 10.12 -15.93 11.20
C LEU A 56 10.76 -15.12 10.07
N PHE A 57 12.07 -15.30 9.87
CA PHE A 57 12.83 -14.48 8.93
C PHE A 57 12.39 -14.70 7.48
N LYS A 58 11.86 -15.88 7.14
CA LYS A 58 11.29 -16.15 5.81
C LYS A 58 9.97 -15.40 5.65
N ASN A 59 9.14 -15.42 6.69
CA ASN A 59 7.80 -14.82 6.67
C ASN A 59 7.79 -13.30 6.87
N LEU A 60 8.95 -12.67 7.10
CA LEU A 60 9.08 -11.21 7.24
C LEU A 60 9.07 -10.47 5.88
N LEU A 61 9.23 -11.19 4.77
CA LEU A 61 9.30 -10.61 3.42
C LEU A 61 8.11 -9.69 3.06
N PRO A 62 6.83 -10.06 3.28
CA PRO A 62 5.69 -9.19 2.94
C PRO A 62 5.74 -7.82 3.63
N VAL A 63 6.19 -7.78 4.89
CA VAL A 63 6.30 -6.52 5.67
C VAL A 63 7.42 -5.65 5.12
N ILE A 64 8.57 -6.25 4.80
CA ILE A 64 9.70 -5.52 4.21
C ILE A 64 9.29 -4.93 2.86
N MET A 65 8.63 -5.72 2.02
CA MET A 65 8.17 -5.26 0.69
C MET A 65 7.14 -4.15 0.81
N SER A 66 6.20 -4.22 1.76
CA SER A 66 5.26 -3.13 2.05
C SER A 66 5.96 -1.82 2.42
N ASN A 67 7.08 -1.88 3.15
CA ASN A 67 7.79 -0.68 3.60
C ASN A 67 8.50 0.07 2.47
N ILE A 68 8.94 -0.65 1.43
CA ILE A 68 9.62 -0.05 0.27
C ILE A 68 8.67 0.86 -0.52
N LEU A 69 7.36 0.63 -0.51
CA LEU A 69 6.36 1.47 -1.18
C LEU A 69 6.37 2.92 -0.65
N GLY A 70 6.60 3.09 0.66
CA GLY A 70 6.75 4.42 1.27
C GLY A 70 7.97 5.15 0.71
N VAL A 71 9.09 4.42 0.55
CA VAL A 71 10.34 4.97 -0.03
C VAL A 71 10.12 5.38 -1.48
N TYR A 72 9.40 4.61 -2.30
CA TYR A 72 9.11 4.99 -3.68
C TYR A 72 8.39 6.34 -3.79
N SER A 73 7.35 6.54 -2.97
CA SER A 73 6.63 7.82 -2.95
C SER A 73 7.44 8.98 -2.38
N MET A 74 8.32 8.71 -1.41
CA MET A 74 9.23 9.71 -0.85
C MET A 74 10.26 10.16 -1.89
N VAL A 75 10.82 9.23 -2.65
CA VAL A 75 11.79 9.51 -3.72
C VAL A 75 11.16 10.36 -4.82
N VAL A 76 9.93 10.06 -5.26
CA VAL A 76 9.23 10.89 -6.24
C VAL A 76 8.91 12.27 -5.65
N GLY A 77 8.48 12.34 -4.39
CA GLY A 77 8.23 13.61 -3.71
C GLY A 77 9.45 14.52 -3.64
N ILE A 78 10.62 13.99 -3.27
CA ILE A 78 11.87 14.79 -3.22
C ILE A 78 12.34 15.22 -4.61
N ILE A 79 12.13 14.41 -5.64
CA ILE A 79 12.44 14.77 -7.03
C ILE A 79 11.57 15.95 -7.48
N ILE A 80 10.26 15.92 -7.19
CA ILE A 80 9.35 17.02 -7.53
C ILE A 80 9.76 18.31 -6.81
N ILE A 81 10.11 18.25 -5.51
CA ILE A 81 10.59 19.43 -4.77
C ILE A 81 11.84 20.02 -5.43
N GLY A 82 12.76 19.18 -5.90
CA GLY A 82 13.98 19.62 -6.60
C GLY A 82 13.73 20.34 -7.93
N GLY A 83 12.58 20.12 -8.57
CA GLY A 83 12.18 20.78 -9.82
C GLY A 83 11.44 22.11 -9.64
N ILE A 84 10.94 22.42 -8.43
CA ILE A 84 10.20 23.66 -8.19
C ILE A 84 11.18 24.83 -8.02
N SER A 85 11.16 25.74 -8.99
CA SER A 85 11.97 26.97 -8.94
C SER A 85 11.35 28.02 -8.00
N SER A 86 12.18 28.63 -7.15
CA SER A 86 11.76 29.75 -6.29
C SER A 86 11.40 30.99 -7.11
N PRO A 87 10.36 31.76 -6.71
CA PRO A 87 10.00 32.99 -7.40
C PRO A 87 11.13 34.03 -7.31
N VAL A 88 11.42 34.70 -8.42
CA VAL A 88 12.49 35.71 -8.50
C VAL A 88 11.85 37.09 -8.44
N ILE A 89 12.44 37.98 -7.65
CA ILE A 89 12.06 39.39 -7.59
C ILE A 89 12.91 40.14 -8.63
N ARG A 90 12.27 40.68 -9.66
CA ARG A 90 12.90 41.62 -10.60
C ARG A 90 12.15 42.95 -10.50
N ASP A 91 12.88 44.06 -10.42
CA ASP A 91 12.32 45.42 -10.31
C ASP A 91 11.27 45.64 -9.20
N GLY A 92 11.42 44.94 -8.06
CA GLY A 92 10.51 45.06 -6.91
C GLY A 92 9.15 44.37 -7.07
N ILE A 93 8.94 43.63 -8.16
CA ILE A 93 7.70 42.90 -8.46
C ILE A 93 8.01 41.38 -8.36
N PRO A 94 7.23 40.59 -7.62
CA PRO A 94 7.42 39.14 -7.53
C PRO A 94 6.89 38.45 -8.80
N TYR A 95 7.76 37.76 -9.53
CA TYR A 95 7.38 36.99 -10.72
C TYR A 95 7.47 35.48 -10.47
N SER A 96 6.41 34.74 -10.83
CA SER A 96 6.41 33.28 -10.82
C SER A 96 7.01 32.76 -12.12
N THR A 97 8.19 32.13 -12.04
CA THR A 97 8.83 31.44 -13.17
C THR A 97 8.25 30.05 -13.43
N TYR A 98 7.26 29.65 -12.61
CA TYR A 98 6.63 28.33 -12.60
C TYR A 98 5.28 28.36 -13.31
N SER A 99 5.16 27.61 -14.41
CA SER A 99 3.96 27.57 -15.25
C SER A 99 2.87 26.63 -14.71
N LEU A 100 1.62 26.86 -15.14
CA LEU A 100 0.49 25.97 -14.81
C LEU A 100 0.66 24.55 -15.39
N TYR A 101 1.32 24.41 -16.54
CA TYR A 101 1.59 23.10 -17.14
C TYR A 101 2.52 22.25 -16.26
N SER A 102 3.61 22.86 -15.77
CA SER A 102 4.56 22.16 -14.88
C SER A 102 3.90 21.76 -13.56
N SER A 103 3.06 22.64 -13.00
CA SER A 103 2.35 22.36 -11.75
C SER A 103 1.33 21.23 -11.86
N LEU A 104 0.57 21.19 -12.94
CA LEU A 104 -0.37 20.10 -13.23
C LEU A 104 0.37 18.79 -13.49
N ALA A 105 1.51 18.82 -14.19
CA ALA A 105 2.33 17.64 -14.42
C ALA A 105 2.88 17.07 -13.10
N HIS A 106 3.38 17.90 -12.19
CA HIS A 106 3.86 17.47 -10.88
C HIS A 106 2.73 16.97 -9.97
N PHE A 107 1.55 17.60 -10.03
CA PHE A 107 0.37 17.12 -9.33
C PHE A 107 -0.09 15.74 -9.83
N ALA A 108 -0.19 15.57 -11.14
CA ALA A 108 -0.56 14.29 -11.74
C ALA A 108 0.48 13.19 -11.47
N ALA A 109 1.78 13.51 -11.53
CA ALA A 109 2.86 12.60 -11.21
C ALA A 109 2.78 12.13 -9.74
N GLY A 110 2.57 13.05 -8.81
CA GLY A 110 2.41 12.74 -7.38
C GLY A 110 1.19 11.87 -7.09
N LEU A 111 0.04 12.18 -7.71
CA LEU A 111 -1.19 11.39 -7.55
C LEU A 111 -1.04 9.99 -8.15
N CYS A 112 -0.46 9.88 -9.35
CA CYS A 112 -0.22 8.60 -10.01
C CYS A 112 0.62 7.67 -9.14
N CYS A 113 1.82 8.12 -8.72
CA CYS A 113 2.71 7.34 -7.87
C CYS A 113 2.05 6.99 -6.52
N GLY A 114 1.40 7.97 -5.88
CA GLY A 114 0.75 7.77 -4.58
C GLY A 114 -0.37 6.73 -4.63
N MET A 115 -1.26 6.80 -5.62
CA MET A 115 -2.36 5.85 -5.78
C MET A 115 -1.88 4.44 -6.16
N THR A 116 -0.86 4.30 -7.01
CA THR A 116 -0.29 2.98 -7.35
C THR A 116 0.37 2.32 -6.14
N CYS A 117 1.07 3.09 -5.30
CA CYS A 117 1.62 2.58 -4.05
C CYS A 117 0.51 2.16 -3.08
N LEU A 118 -0.57 2.92 -2.96
CA LEU A 118 -1.71 2.55 -2.11
C LEU A 118 -2.34 1.21 -2.53
N VAL A 119 -2.60 1.02 -3.83
CA VAL A 119 -3.21 -0.20 -4.37
C VAL A 119 -2.27 -1.40 -4.22
N SER A 120 -0.98 -1.22 -4.52
CA SER A 120 0.04 -2.26 -4.36
C SER A 120 0.18 -2.68 -2.89
N GLY A 121 0.17 -1.73 -1.95
CA GLY A 121 0.26 -2.02 -0.51
C GLY A 121 -0.91 -2.86 0.01
N ASN A 122 -2.13 -2.58 -0.46
CA ASN A 122 -3.30 -3.39 -0.12
C ASN A 122 -3.20 -4.82 -0.69
N ALA A 123 -2.71 -4.97 -1.92
CA ALA A 123 -2.46 -6.28 -2.52
C ALA A 123 -1.40 -7.08 -1.74
N ILE A 124 -0.28 -6.43 -1.35
CA ILE A 124 0.78 -7.07 -0.56
C ILE A 124 0.27 -7.52 0.82
N GLY A 125 -0.54 -6.70 1.49
CA GLY A 125 -1.10 -7.04 2.80
C GLY A 125 -2.02 -8.25 2.77
N THR A 126 -2.95 -8.28 1.81
CA THR A 126 -3.88 -9.42 1.64
C THR A 126 -3.16 -10.70 1.26
N MET A 127 -2.23 -10.64 0.29
CA MET A 127 -1.40 -11.78 -0.11
C MET A 127 -0.53 -12.28 1.06
N GLY A 128 0.14 -11.37 1.76
CA GLY A 128 1.00 -11.71 2.90
C GLY A 128 0.26 -12.48 3.99
N SER A 129 -0.95 -12.05 4.35
CA SER A 129 -1.76 -12.74 5.36
C SER A 129 -2.17 -14.15 4.94
N ALA A 130 -2.50 -14.36 3.67
CA ALA A 130 -2.87 -15.68 3.15
C ALA A 130 -1.68 -16.64 3.11
N PHE A 131 -0.52 -16.18 2.62
CA PHE A 131 0.68 -17.02 2.52
C PHE A 131 1.22 -17.45 3.88
N VAL A 132 1.25 -16.55 4.86
CA VAL A 132 1.71 -16.89 6.22
C VAL A 132 0.78 -17.92 6.87
N ARG A 133 -0.54 -17.81 6.65
CA ARG A 133 -1.50 -18.82 7.10
C ARG A 133 -1.26 -20.16 6.41
N CYS A 134 -1.08 -20.20 5.09
CA CYS A 134 -0.78 -21.44 4.35
C CYS A 134 0.49 -22.14 4.85
N ILE A 135 1.55 -21.38 5.14
CA ILE A 135 2.79 -21.94 5.72
C ILE A 135 2.54 -22.53 7.11
N LEU A 136 1.70 -21.86 7.92
CA LEU A 136 1.29 -22.34 9.23
C LEU A 136 0.53 -23.67 9.15
N TRP A 137 -0.48 -23.79 8.30
CA TRP A 137 -1.22 -25.05 8.11
C TRP A 137 -0.32 -26.20 7.69
N HIS A 138 0.67 -25.91 6.84
CA HIS A 138 1.60 -26.92 6.37
C HIS A 138 2.66 -27.31 7.42
N ASN A 139 3.03 -26.38 8.31
CA ASN A 139 3.87 -26.68 9.46
C ASN A 139 3.11 -27.46 10.55
N ASP A 140 1.80 -27.22 10.72
CA ASP A 140 0.93 -28.00 11.62
C ASP A 140 0.78 -29.45 11.15
N GLU A 141 0.73 -29.72 9.84
CA GLU A 141 0.75 -31.09 9.29
C GLU A 141 2.04 -31.87 9.65
N ALA A 142 3.14 -31.18 9.99
CA ALA A 142 4.37 -31.80 10.48
C ALA A 142 4.40 -32.01 12.01
N TRP A 143 3.44 -31.44 12.74
CA TRP A 143 3.29 -31.48 14.20
C TRP A 143 1.94 -32.11 14.57
N GLY A 144 1.76 -33.38 14.20
CA GLY A 144 0.56 -34.14 14.51
C GLY A 144 0.15 -34.09 15.99
N ASP A 145 -1.15 -33.83 16.18
CA ASP A 145 -2.05 -34.28 17.25
C ASP A 145 -2.10 -33.61 18.63
N ASP A 146 -1.29 -32.60 18.99
CA ASP A 146 -1.33 -32.11 20.40
C ASP A 146 -1.96 -30.73 20.68
N TYR A 147 -2.24 -29.86 19.71
CA TYR A 147 -2.89 -28.57 20.00
C TYR A 147 -3.82 -28.09 18.88
N ASP A 148 -5.10 -27.92 19.24
CA ASP A 148 -6.20 -27.42 18.40
C ASP A 148 -6.03 -25.93 18.05
N GLY A 149 -5.13 -25.65 17.11
CA GLY A 149 -4.82 -24.31 16.61
C GLY A 149 -5.97 -23.63 15.87
N GLU A 150 -7.01 -24.38 15.52
CA GLU A 150 -8.23 -23.86 14.91
C GLU A 150 -8.96 -22.86 15.80
N ARG A 151 -8.93 -23.01 17.13
CA ARG A 151 -9.60 -22.06 18.05
C ARG A 151 -9.04 -20.64 17.97
N GLY A 152 -7.76 -20.49 17.64
CA GLY A 152 -7.11 -19.18 17.51
C GLY A 152 -7.40 -18.50 16.17
N LEU A 153 -7.48 -19.27 15.08
CA LEU A 153 -7.86 -18.74 13.77
C LEU A 153 -9.37 -18.49 13.69
N GLN A 154 -10.18 -19.36 14.28
CA GLN A 154 -11.62 -19.18 14.43
C GLN A 154 -11.91 -17.96 15.29
N ALA A 155 -11.21 -17.70 16.42
CA ALA A 155 -11.42 -16.48 17.21
C ALA A 155 -11.06 -15.17 16.46
N VAL A 156 -10.10 -15.20 15.53
CA VAL A 156 -9.73 -14.02 14.71
C VAL A 156 -10.66 -13.87 13.50
N ASP A 157 -11.09 -14.96 12.87
CA ASP A 157 -12.08 -14.96 11.78
C ASP A 157 -13.48 -14.61 12.31
N GLU A 158 -13.83 -15.07 13.50
CA GLU A 158 -15.01 -14.71 14.28
C GLU A 158 -14.95 -13.24 14.69
N LYS A 159 -13.82 -12.73 15.20
CA LYS A 159 -13.67 -11.27 15.42
C LYS A 159 -13.72 -10.48 14.12
N SER A 160 -13.21 -11.00 13.01
CA SER A 160 -13.25 -10.33 11.71
C SER A 160 -14.66 -10.34 11.10
N SER A 161 -15.43 -11.40 11.29
CA SER A 161 -16.83 -11.52 10.87
C SER A 161 -17.74 -10.72 11.79
N LEU A 162 -17.47 -10.64 13.09
CA LEU A 162 -18.15 -9.74 14.03
C LEU A 162 -17.87 -8.27 13.69
N ILE A 163 -16.63 -7.87 13.38
CA ILE A 163 -16.35 -6.50 12.91
C ILE A 163 -17.03 -6.24 11.55
N ARG A 164 -17.06 -7.23 10.64
CA ARG A 164 -17.74 -7.10 9.34
C ARG A 164 -19.27 -7.03 9.49
N ASN A 165 -19.84 -7.75 10.45
CA ASN A 165 -21.27 -7.77 10.77
C ASN A 165 -21.67 -6.51 11.56
N ASP A 166 -20.86 -6.03 12.50
CA ASP A 166 -21.07 -4.73 13.18
C ASP A 166 -21.08 -3.57 12.18
N GLN A 167 -20.18 -3.59 11.18
CA GLN A 167 -20.17 -2.58 10.11
C GLN A 167 -21.39 -2.69 9.16
N MET A 168 -22.00 -3.88 9.05
CA MET A 168 -23.24 -4.09 8.30
C MET A 168 -24.49 -3.77 9.15
N GLU A 169 -24.45 -4.00 10.47
CA GLU A 169 -25.52 -3.75 11.43
C GLU A 169 -25.64 -2.25 11.78
N GLU A 170 -24.53 -1.49 11.83
CA GLU A 170 -24.61 -0.03 12.00
C GLU A 170 -25.35 0.64 10.81
N LYS A 171 -25.32 0.02 9.62
CA LYS A 171 -26.08 0.48 8.45
C LYS A 171 -27.57 0.08 8.45
N ASN A 172 -28.00 -0.90 9.25
CA ASN A 172 -29.35 -1.45 9.13
C ASN A 172 -30.11 -1.70 10.45
N GLY A 173 -29.54 -1.36 11.61
CA GLY A 173 -30.22 -1.38 12.90
C GLY A 173 -30.95 -2.69 13.23
N GLY A 174 -30.26 -3.68 13.81
CA GLY A 174 -30.95 -4.88 14.30
C GLY A 174 -30.10 -5.93 15.02
N GLN A 175 -30.34 -6.02 16.34
CA GLN A 175 -30.22 -7.11 17.34
C GLN A 175 -29.16 -8.27 17.21
N PRO A 176 -28.49 -8.63 18.32
CA PRO A 176 -27.43 -9.65 18.35
C PRO A 176 -27.93 -11.11 18.38
N TYR A 177 -27.15 -12.01 17.75
CA TYR A 177 -27.38 -13.46 17.66
C TYR A 177 -26.96 -14.21 18.94
N THR A 178 -27.80 -15.12 19.42
CA THR A 178 -27.54 -16.05 20.52
C THR A 178 -26.96 -17.37 20.00
N GLU A 179 -25.84 -17.82 20.57
CA GLU A 179 -25.22 -19.12 20.28
C GLU A 179 -26.12 -20.30 20.66
N ASP A 180 -26.30 -21.25 19.75
CA ASP A 180 -27.11 -22.46 19.95
C ASP A 180 -26.24 -23.57 20.57
N PRO A 181 -26.49 -24.04 21.81
CA PRO A 181 -25.57 -24.92 22.56
C PRO A 181 -25.42 -26.37 22.05
N ASN A 182 -26.10 -26.77 20.98
CA ASN A 182 -26.26 -28.19 20.58
C ASN A 182 -25.74 -28.53 19.17
N ALA A 183 -24.85 -27.72 18.58
CA ALA A 183 -24.26 -28.07 17.29
C ALA A 183 -23.30 -29.28 17.41
N PRO A 184 -23.44 -30.32 16.56
CA PRO A 184 -22.49 -31.43 16.55
C PRO A 184 -21.10 -30.95 16.11
N PRO A 185 -20.01 -31.54 16.63
CA PRO A 185 -18.65 -31.16 16.24
C PRO A 185 -18.45 -31.38 14.74
N PRO A 186 -17.74 -30.47 14.05
CA PRO A 186 -17.48 -30.62 12.62
C PRO A 186 -16.68 -31.90 12.33
N PRO A 187 -16.88 -32.55 11.17
CA PRO A 187 -16.16 -33.76 10.81
C PRO A 187 -14.65 -33.50 10.69
N PRO A 188 -13.79 -34.47 11.07
CA PRO A 188 -12.35 -34.34 10.93
C PRO A 188 -11.97 -34.16 9.45
N ARG A 189 -11.10 -33.18 9.19
CA ARG A 189 -10.63 -32.88 7.83
C ARG A 189 -9.75 -34.00 7.29
N PRO A 190 -9.80 -34.27 5.97
CA PRO A 190 -8.94 -35.26 5.35
C PRO A 190 -7.48 -34.81 5.45
N THR A 191 -6.66 -35.59 6.15
CA THR A 191 -5.20 -35.45 6.16
C THR A 191 -4.66 -35.85 4.79
N ARG A 192 -4.46 -34.85 3.92
CA ARG A 192 -3.81 -35.06 2.63
C ARG A 192 -2.33 -35.32 2.91
N GLY A 193 -1.87 -36.55 2.70
CA GLY A 193 -0.46 -36.94 2.90
C GLY A 193 0.49 -35.90 2.26
N GLY A 194 1.23 -35.20 3.11
CA GLY A 194 2.04 -34.05 2.72
C GLY A 194 3.42 -34.46 2.24
N ASP A 195 3.76 -34.05 1.01
CA ASP A 195 5.14 -34.08 0.52
C ASP A 195 5.98 -33.09 1.34
N LYS A 196 7.09 -33.55 1.95
CA LYS A 196 8.02 -32.73 2.76
C LYS A 196 8.62 -31.51 2.03
N ASN A 197 8.41 -31.40 0.71
CA ASN A 197 8.91 -30.33 -0.14
C ASN A 197 7.89 -29.19 -0.36
N ALA A 198 6.63 -29.36 0.05
CA ALA A 198 5.58 -28.38 -0.25
C ALA A 198 5.72 -27.05 0.53
N ALA A 199 6.35 -27.06 1.73
CA ALA A 199 6.68 -25.84 2.48
C ALA A 199 7.53 -24.85 1.65
N GLY A 200 8.55 -25.37 0.97
CA GLY A 200 9.41 -24.56 0.11
C GLY A 200 8.69 -24.04 -1.13
N GLN A 201 7.74 -24.81 -1.68
CA GLN A 201 6.98 -24.42 -2.86
C GLN A 201 6.02 -23.25 -2.55
N VAL A 202 5.36 -23.26 -1.40
CA VAL A 202 4.50 -22.15 -0.95
C VAL A 202 5.31 -20.88 -0.72
N TYR A 203 6.52 -20.99 -0.17
CA TYR A 203 7.43 -19.86 -0.01
C TYR A 203 7.83 -19.23 -1.35
N VAL A 204 8.20 -20.05 -2.34
CA VAL A 204 8.56 -19.54 -3.68
C VAL A 204 7.35 -18.86 -4.33
N ALA A 205 6.15 -19.45 -4.23
CA ALA A 205 4.92 -18.87 -4.74
C ALA A 205 4.59 -17.52 -4.08
N MET A 206 4.82 -17.40 -2.76
CA MET A 206 4.69 -16.14 -2.03
C MET A 206 5.62 -15.07 -2.61
N VAL A 207 6.91 -15.38 -2.76
CA VAL A 207 7.91 -14.41 -3.25
C VAL A 207 7.56 -13.93 -4.66
N ILE A 208 7.24 -14.85 -5.57
CA ILE A 208 6.88 -14.50 -6.96
C ILE A 208 5.65 -13.59 -7.01
N SER A 209 4.63 -13.89 -6.23
CA SER A 209 3.40 -13.09 -6.19
C SER A 209 3.65 -11.68 -5.63
N LEU A 210 4.51 -11.56 -4.61
CA LEU A 210 4.89 -10.27 -4.02
C LEU A 210 5.67 -9.40 -5.02
N ILE A 211 6.58 -10.00 -5.81
CA ILE A 211 7.33 -9.28 -6.85
C ILE A 211 6.38 -8.70 -7.91
N PHE A 212 5.38 -9.48 -8.36
CA PHE A 212 4.39 -8.97 -9.32
C PHE A 212 3.51 -7.86 -8.72
N ALA A 213 3.16 -7.95 -7.44
CA ALA A 213 2.41 -6.89 -6.76
C ALA A 213 3.23 -5.59 -6.64
N GLU A 214 4.53 -5.70 -6.35
CA GLU A 214 5.44 -4.56 -6.25
C GLU A 214 5.73 -3.91 -7.62
N ALA A 215 5.76 -4.70 -8.70
CA ALA A 215 5.92 -4.20 -10.05
C ALA A 215 4.87 -3.14 -10.44
N ILE A 216 3.64 -3.26 -9.91
CA ILE A 216 2.57 -2.26 -10.11
C ILE A 216 2.96 -0.90 -9.54
N ALA A 217 3.52 -0.86 -8.33
CA ALA A 217 4.01 0.38 -7.72
C ALA A 217 5.20 0.95 -8.50
N LEU A 218 6.11 0.07 -8.93
CA LEU A 218 7.30 0.46 -9.70
C LEU A 218 6.93 1.11 -11.03
N TYR A 219 5.93 0.60 -11.76
CA TYR A 219 5.43 1.24 -12.98
C TYR A 219 4.84 2.63 -12.72
N GLY A 220 4.09 2.82 -11.63
CA GLY A 220 3.60 4.13 -11.23
C GLY A 220 4.72 5.12 -10.93
N THR A 221 5.76 4.67 -10.22
CA THR A 221 6.95 5.48 -9.91
C THR A 221 7.70 5.90 -11.18
N ILE A 222 7.92 4.98 -12.14
CA ILE A 222 8.60 5.30 -13.41
C ILE A 222 7.79 6.34 -14.20
N THR A 223 6.48 6.15 -14.34
CA THR A 223 5.63 7.08 -15.09
C THR A 223 5.63 8.47 -14.46
N ALA A 224 5.58 8.56 -13.12
CA ALA A 224 5.70 9.83 -12.40
C ALA A 224 7.05 10.52 -12.66
N VAL A 225 8.17 9.81 -12.61
CA VAL A 225 9.50 10.38 -12.89
C VAL A 225 9.60 10.90 -14.33
N VAL A 226 9.09 10.15 -15.31
CA VAL A 226 9.10 10.57 -16.72
C VAL A 226 8.24 11.82 -16.93
N MET A 227 7.11 11.95 -16.23
CA MET A 227 6.27 13.15 -16.28
C MET A 227 6.98 14.37 -15.70
N VAL A 228 7.73 14.21 -14.60
CA VAL A 228 8.49 15.31 -13.98
C VAL A 228 9.62 15.78 -14.90
N GLN A 229 10.36 14.87 -15.53
CA GLN A 229 11.49 15.22 -16.41
C GLN A 229 11.09 15.94 -17.71
N LYS A 230 9.84 15.80 -18.17
CA LYS A 230 9.32 16.48 -19.37
C LYS A 230 8.44 17.69 -19.06
N GLY A 231 8.25 17.98 -17.76
CA GLY A 231 7.34 18.99 -17.26
C GLY A 231 7.91 20.42 -17.20
N ASP A 232 9.20 20.60 -17.52
CA ASP A 232 9.89 21.88 -17.31
C ASP A 232 9.48 22.92 -18.37
N TYR A 233 8.56 23.80 -17.97
CA TYR A 233 8.16 24.97 -18.74
C TYR A 233 8.35 26.19 -17.86
N HIS A 234 9.40 26.95 -18.17
CA HIS A 234 9.68 28.23 -17.53
C HIS A 234 8.90 29.34 -18.21
N CYS A 235 8.28 30.18 -17.39
CA CYS A 235 7.71 31.43 -17.85
C CYS A 235 8.85 32.43 -18.01
N ASP A 236 9.24 32.72 -19.26
CA ASP A 236 10.15 33.83 -19.53
C ASP A 236 9.42 35.15 -19.23
N VAL A 237 10.01 35.90 -18.29
CA VAL A 237 9.57 37.25 -17.95
C VAL A 237 10.10 38.18 -19.06
N PRO A 238 9.25 38.96 -19.76
CA PRO A 238 9.70 39.94 -20.74
C PRO A 238 10.47 41.11 -20.10
#